data_AF-A0A7R8X3W5-F1
#
_entry.id   AF-A0A7R8X3W5-F1
#
_cell.length_a   1.000
_cell.length_b   1.000
_cell.length_c   1.000
_cell.angle_alpha   90.00
_cell.angle_beta   90.00
_cell.angle_gamma   90.00
#
_symmetry.space_group_name_H-M   'P 1'
#
loop_
_entity.id
_entity.type
_entity.pdbx_description
1 polymer ?
#
loop_
_entity_poly.entity_id
_entity_poly.type
_entity_poly.pdbx_seq_one_letter_code
_entity_poly.pdbx_strand_id
1 'polypeptide(L)'
;MRRIEQLAKGGVRFVANCDVGADMSFDDIRQQHDAVIIATGVYKSRDLGGPGAGATGIVRALDYLTASNRAANFGDSVPEFESGELNAKGKRVVVIGGGDTAMDCVRTAIRQGAESVKCLYRRDRANMPGSQREVQNAEEEGVQFEWLTAPVGFKGDPVNAVVVQKMRLGVPDATGRQSPEVIEGSDYDEPAELVIKAL
;
A
#
# COMPACT_ATOMS: atom_id res chain seq x y z
N MET A 1 -1.74 -1.22 -25.26
CA MET A 1 -0.53 -1.05 -24.43
C MET A 1 0.69 -1.47 -25.23
N ARG A 2 1.60 -0.54 -25.57
CA ARG A 2 2.69 -0.74 -26.55
C ARG A 2 3.56 -1.99 -26.31
N ARG A 3 3.94 -2.29 -25.07
CA ARG A 3 4.83 -3.43 -24.77
C ARG A 3 4.13 -4.78 -24.93
N ILE A 4 2.87 -4.88 -24.53
CA ILE A 4 2.06 -6.10 -24.68
C ILE A 4 1.87 -6.42 -26.17
N GLU A 5 1.56 -5.41 -26.99
CA GLU A 5 1.41 -5.56 -28.43
C GLU A 5 2.71 -6.01 -29.12
N GLN A 6 3.87 -5.51 -28.67
CA GLN A 6 5.17 -5.96 -29.16
C GLN A 6 5.42 -7.44 -28.85
N LEU A 7 5.10 -7.89 -27.64
CA LEU A 7 5.24 -9.30 -27.26
C LEU A 7 4.29 -10.20 -28.06
N ALA A 8 3.04 -9.77 -28.24
CA ALA A 8 2.06 -10.50 -29.05
C ALA A 8 2.52 -10.63 -30.51
N LYS A 9 3.02 -9.55 -31.11
CA LYS A 9 3.62 -9.55 -32.45
C LYS A 9 4.87 -10.44 -32.55
N GLY A 10 5.59 -10.61 -31.43
CA GLY A 10 6.71 -11.53 -31.31
C GLY A 10 6.32 -13.00 -31.16
N GLY A 11 5.02 -13.33 -31.16
CA GLY A 11 4.52 -14.70 -31.06
C GLY A 11 4.11 -15.14 -29.65
N VAL A 12 4.15 -14.24 -28.65
CA VAL A 12 3.67 -14.56 -27.31
C VAL A 12 2.14 -14.67 -27.32
N ARG A 13 1.61 -15.82 -26.90
CA ARG A 13 0.17 -16.01 -26.67
C ARG A 13 -0.18 -15.59 -25.24
N PHE A 14 -1.11 -14.66 -25.11
CA PHE A 14 -1.69 -14.27 -23.82
C PHE A 14 -3.01 -15.00 -23.59
N VAL A 15 -3.15 -15.63 -22.43
CA VAL A 15 -4.41 -16.19 -21.93
C VAL A 15 -4.78 -15.39 -20.68
N ALA A 16 -5.61 -14.36 -20.86
CA ALA A 16 -6.09 -13.52 -19.76
C ALA A 16 -7.30 -14.17 -19.06
N ASN A 17 -7.65 -13.68 -17.88
CA ASN A 17 -8.76 -14.19 -17.06
C ASN A 17 -8.65 -15.71 -16.80
N CYS A 18 -7.44 -16.16 -16.44
CA CYS A 18 -7.15 -17.55 -16.14
C CYS A 18 -6.29 -17.63 -14.87
N ASP A 19 -6.90 -18.07 -13.78
CA ASP A 19 -6.25 -18.32 -12.51
C ASP A 19 -5.76 -19.76 -12.45
N VAL A 20 -4.43 -19.92 -12.47
CA VAL A 20 -3.79 -21.24 -12.37
C VAL A 20 -4.07 -21.86 -11.00
N GLY A 21 -4.61 -23.08 -11.01
CA GLY A 21 -5.11 -23.79 -9.83
C GLY A 21 -6.63 -23.75 -9.69
N ALA A 22 -7.32 -22.82 -10.37
CA ALA A 22 -8.78 -22.74 -10.41
C ALA A 22 -9.33 -23.03 -11.81
N ASP A 23 -8.88 -22.28 -12.81
CA ASP A 23 -9.34 -22.41 -14.21
C ASP A 23 -8.53 -23.43 -15.01
N MET A 24 -7.27 -23.64 -14.63
CA MET A 24 -6.37 -24.61 -15.25
C MET A 24 -5.41 -25.18 -14.20
N SER A 25 -5.23 -26.50 -14.17
CA SER A 25 -4.31 -27.10 -13.20
C SER A 25 -2.85 -26.85 -13.58
N PHE A 26 -1.96 -26.83 -12.59
CA PHE A 26 -0.53 -26.70 -12.83
C PHE A 26 0.03 -27.90 -13.62
N ASP A 27 -0.53 -29.10 -13.40
CA ASP A 27 -0.13 -30.32 -14.11
C ASP A 27 -0.48 -30.26 -15.60
N ASP A 28 -1.65 -29.71 -15.95
CA ASP A 28 -2.02 -29.50 -17.35
C ASP A 28 -1.03 -28.58 -18.07
N ILE A 29 -0.60 -27.51 -17.40
CA ILE A 29 0.41 -26.57 -17.95
C ILE A 29 1.73 -27.31 -18.18
N ARG A 30 2.18 -28.09 -17.19
CA ARG A 30 3.44 -28.83 -17.24
C ARG A 30 3.44 -29.90 -18.34
N GLN A 31 2.30 -30.54 -18.61
CA GLN A 31 2.19 -31.54 -19.68
C GLN A 31 2.23 -30.92 -21.09
N GLN A 32 1.79 -29.66 -21.23
CA GLN A 32 1.70 -28.97 -22.51
C GLN A 32 2.97 -28.22 -22.93
N HIS A 33 3.95 -28.06 -22.03
CA HIS A 33 5.12 -27.20 -22.25
C HIS A 33 6.41 -27.86 -21.79
N ASP A 34 7.51 -27.64 -22.51
CA ASP A 34 8.84 -28.17 -22.16
C ASP A 34 9.41 -27.56 -20.87
N ALA A 35 9.01 -26.33 -20.55
CA ALA A 35 9.46 -25.60 -19.37
C ALA A 35 8.36 -24.65 -18.86
N VAL A 36 8.40 -24.38 -17.55
CA VAL A 36 7.45 -23.47 -16.89
C VAL A 36 8.22 -22.47 -16.02
N ILE A 37 7.90 -21.18 -16.17
CA ILE A 37 8.39 -20.10 -15.33
C ILE A 37 7.24 -19.60 -14.47
N ILE A 38 7.43 -19.59 -13.14
CA ILE A 38 6.45 -19.06 -12.19
C ILE A 38 6.78 -17.60 -11.92
N ALA A 39 5.93 -16.69 -12.41
CA ALA A 39 6.09 -15.24 -12.28
C ALA A 39 4.82 -14.58 -11.71
N THR A 40 4.18 -15.22 -10.73
CA THR A 40 2.91 -14.79 -10.12
C THR A 40 3.05 -13.60 -9.19
N GLY A 41 4.26 -13.17 -8.83
CA GLY A 41 4.44 -12.07 -7.87
C GLY A 41 3.94 -12.42 -6.45
N VAL A 42 3.54 -11.41 -5.68
CA VAL A 42 3.10 -11.56 -4.28
C VAL A 42 1.77 -10.84 -4.07
N TYR A 43 0.72 -11.59 -3.73
CA TYR A 43 -0.63 -11.06 -3.48
C TYR A 43 -1.07 -11.14 -2.02
N LYS A 44 -0.35 -11.90 -1.18
CA LYS A 44 -0.66 -12.01 0.25
C LYS A 44 -0.20 -10.76 0.97
N SER A 45 -1.15 -9.87 1.27
CA SER A 45 -0.90 -8.70 2.11
C SER A 45 -0.62 -9.08 3.58
N ARG A 46 0.14 -8.23 4.27
CA ARG A 46 0.25 -8.27 5.72
C ARG A 46 -0.86 -7.45 6.35
N ASP A 47 -1.38 -7.93 7.47
CA ASP A 47 -2.43 -7.23 8.19
C ASP A 47 -1.89 -6.51 9.42
N LEU A 48 -2.63 -5.49 9.85
CA LEU A 48 -2.42 -4.82 11.13
C LEU A 48 -3.41 -5.38 12.14
N GLY A 49 -2.88 -5.85 13.26
CA GLY A 49 -3.70 -6.19 14.42
C GLY A 49 -3.97 -4.97 15.30
N GLY A 50 -4.58 -5.23 16.44
CA GLY A 50 -4.86 -4.23 17.47
C GLY A 50 -6.33 -3.81 17.54
N PRO A 51 -6.70 -3.06 18.59
CA PRO A 51 -8.06 -2.57 18.75
C PRO A 51 -8.51 -1.76 17.52
N GLY A 52 -9.73 -2.01 17.03
CA GLY A 52 -10.34 -1.24 15.94
C GLY A 52 -9.81 -1.55 14.52
N ALA A 53 -8.90 -2.51 14.34
CA ALA A 53 -8.28 -2.80 13.03
C ALA A 53 -9.24 -3.24 11.91
N GLY A 54 -10.48 -3.62 12.25
CA GLY A 54 -11.53 -3.99 11.30
C GLY A 54 -12.53 -2.87 10.96
N ALA A 55 -12.29 -1.64 11.42
CA ALA A 55 -13.20 -0.53 11.18
C ALA A 55 -13.30 -0.16 9.69
N THR A 56 -14.47 0.34 9.29
CA THR A 56 -14.72 0.91 7.96
C THR A 56 -13.76 2.07 7.69
N GLY A 57 -13.21 2.13 6.49
CA GLY A 57 -12.20 3.14 6.11
C GLY A 57 -10.75 2.69 6.33
N ILE A 58 -10.51 1.48 6.83
CA ILE A 58 -9.17 0.86 6.86
C ILE A 58 -9.05 -0.13 5.70
N VAL A 59 -8.24 0.19 4.69
CA VAL A 59 -8.19 -0.52 3.41
C VAL A 59 -6.79 -1.04 3.07
N ARG A 60 -6.70 -2.01 2.16
CA ARG A 60 -5.42 -2.51 1.65
C ARG A 60 -4.93 -1.61 0.52
N ALA A 61 -3.62 -1.37 0.46
CA ALA A 61 -3.01 -0.60 -0.62
C ALA A 61 -3.33 -1.16 -2.02
N LEU A 62 -3.34 -2.49 -2.17
CA LEU A 62 -3.65 -3.13 -3.45
C LEU A 62 -5.05 -2.79 -3.95
N ASP A 63 -6.06 -2.83 -3.07
CA ASP A 63 -7.45 -2.53 -3.43
C ASP A 63 -7.58 -1.05 -3.82
N TYR A 64 -7.00 -0.16 -3.00
CA TYR A 64 -7.02 1.28 -3.23
C TYR A 64 -6.36 1.68 -4.56
N LEU A 65 -5.14 1.19 -4.83
CA LEU A 65 -4.42 1.49 -6.07
C LEU A 65 -5.09 0.86 -7.30
N THR A 66 -5.67 -0.33 -7.16
CA THR A 66 -6.42 -0.98 -8.25
C THR A 66 -7.65 -0.16 -8.61
N ALA A 67 -8.45 0.23 -7.62
CA ALA A 67 -9.64 1.06 -7.82
C ALA A 67 -9.28 2.41 -8.47
N SER A 68 -8.25 3.09 -7.96
CA SER A 68 -7.79 4.36 -8.52
C SER A 68 -7.31 4.21 -9.97
N ASN A 69 -6.55 3.16 -10.29
CA ASN A 69 -6.07 2.95 -11.67
C ASN A 69 -7.21 2.67 -12.64
N ARG A 70 -8.14 1.80 -12.26
CA ARG A 70 -9.32 1.47 -13.08
C ARG A 70 -10.18 2.69 -13.35
N ALA A 71 -10.51 3.46 -12.31
CA ALA A 71 -11.33 4.65 -12.45
C ALA A 71 -10.63 5.79 -13.21
N ALA A 72 -9.41 6.17 -12.80
CA ALA A 72 -8.76 7.38 -13.32
C ALA A 72 -7.97 7.15 -14.63
N ASN A 73 -7.35 5.98 -14.81
CA ASN A 73 -6.44 5.74 -15.94
C ASN A 73 -7.08 4.90 -17.05
N PHE A 74 -8.05 4.04 -16.73
CA PHE A 74 -8.75 3.20 -17.70
C PHE A 74 -10.19 3.67 -17.99
N GLY A 75 -10.76 4.53 -17.14
CA GLY A 75 -12.11 5.06 -17.32
C GLY A 75 -13.23 4.07 -16.96
N ASP A 76 -12.91 3.04 -16.18
CA ASP A 76 -13.89 2.08 -15.68
C ASP A 76 -14.80 2.74 -14.63
N SER A 77 -16.07 2.32 -14.59
CA SER A 77 -16.91 2.54 -13.42
C SER A 77 -16.52 1.54 -12.33
N VAL A 78 -16.13 2.06 -11.16
CA VAL A 78 -15.66 1.26 -10.02
C VAL A 78 -16.54 1.63 -8.81
N PRO A 79 -17.47 0.76 -8.38
CA PRO A 79 -18.44 1.07 -7.34
C PRO A 79 -17.81 1.59 -6.04
N GLU A 80 -16.69 1.01 -5.61
CA GLU A 80 -15.97 1.38 -4.40
C GLU A 80 -15.28 2.75 -4.52
N PHE A 81 -14.94 3.16 -5.74
CA PHE A 81 -14.39 4.50 -6.00
C PHE A 81 -15.50 5.55 -6.06
N GLU A 82 -16.63 5.22 -6.68
CA GLU A 82 -17.81 6.10 -6.82
C GLU A 82 -18.56 6.30 -5.50
N SER A 83 -18.66 5.25 -4.67
CA SER A 83 -19.22 5.33 -3.31
C SER A 83 -18.38 6.19 -2.36
N GLY A 84 -17.11 6.41 -2.72
CA GLY A 84 -16.14 7.11 -1.91
C GLY A 84 -15.34 6.22 -0.97
N GLU A 85 -15.56 4.90 -0.94
CA GLU A 85 -14.82 3.97 -0.07
C GLU A 85 -13.31 3.97 -0.36
N LEU A 86 -12.93 3.81 -1.64
CA LEU A 86 -11.55 3.79 -2.12
C LEU A 86 -11.13 5.11 -2.80
N ASN A 87 -11.72 6.22 -2.34
CA ASN A 87 -11.45 7.56 -2.83
C ASN A 87 -11.05 8.47 -1.66
N ALA A 88 -9.92 9.17 -1.83
CA ALA A 88 -9.35 10.05 -0.81
C ALA A 88 -9.91 11.47 -0.82
N LYS A 89 -10.74 11.84 -1.81
CA LYS A 89 -11.23 13.22 -1.99
C LYS A 89 -11.84 13.79 -0.70
N GLY A 90 -11.27 14.89 -0.21
CA GLY A 90 -11.74 15.61 0.97
C GLY A 90 -11.54 14.90 2.31
N LYS A 91 -10.73 13.83 2.36
CA LYS A 91 -10.48 13.05 3.58
C LYS A 91 -9.10 13.34 4.17
N ARG A 92 -8.96 13.13 5.48
CA ARG A 92 -7.65 12.98 6.15
C ARG A 92 -7.16 11.55 5.97
N VAL A 93 -6.07 11.38 5.21
CA VAL A 93 -5.53 10.06 4.83
C VAL A 93 -4.27 9.74 5.63
N VAL A 94 -4.22 8.54 6.19
CA VAL A 94 -3.02 7.97 6.79
C VAL A 94 -2.59 6.73 6.02
N VAL A 95 -1.37 6.74 5.48
CA VAL A 95 -0.73 5.57 4.85
C VAL A 95 0.28 4.97 5.81
N ILE A 96 0.20 3.66 6.03
CA ILE A 96 1.08 2.94 6.96
C ILE A 96 2.04 2.08 6.15
N GLY A 97 3.32 2.49 6.11
CA GLY A 97 4.35 1.83 5.31
C GLY A 97 5.45 2.79 4.88
N GLY A 98 6.49 2.28 4.23
CA GLY A 98 7.58 3.12 3.71
C GLY A 98 8.26 2.60 2.45
N GLY A 99 7.70 1.58 1.80
CA GLY A 99 8.16 1.10 0.49
C GLY A 99 7.53 1.88 -0.66
N ASP A 100 7.85 1.49 -1.89
CA ASP A 100 7.30 2.15 -3.09
C ASP A 100 5.76 2.10 -3.12
N THR A 101 5.15 1.01 -2.65
CA THR A 101 3.68 0.93 -2.51
C THR A 101 3.11 2.03 -1.62
N ALA A 102 3.80 2.41 -0.54
CA ALA A 102 3.37 3.52 0.31
C ALA A 102 3.50 4.85 -0.44
N MET A 103 4.57 5.02 -1.23
CA MET A 103 4.81 6.23 -2.03
C MET A 103 3.74 6.41 -3.12
N ASP A 104 3.34 5.30 -3.76
CA ASP A 104 2.25 5.30 -4.72
C ASP A 104 0.92 5.67 -4.05
N CYS A 105 0.64 5.13 -2.87
CA CYS A 105 -0.59 5.44 -2.12
C CYS A 105 -0.67 6.91 -1.72
N VAL A 106 0.39 7.47 -1.12
CA VAL A 106 0.36 8.87 -0.64
C VAL A 106 0.20 9.86 -1.80
N ARG A 107 0.90 9.64 -2.92
CA ARG A 107 0.79 10.53 -4.09
C ARG A 107 -0.53 10.37 -4.82
N THR A 108 -1.07 9.16 -4.86
CA THR A 108 -2.43 8.91 -5.37
C THR A 108 -3.46 9.65 -4.52
N ALA A 109 -3.35 9.60 -3.19
CA ALA A 109 -4.26 10.29 -2.27
C ALA A 109 -4.21 11.82 -2.43
N ILE A 110 -3.00 12.41 -2.56
CA ILE A 110 -2.84 13.83 -2.87
C ILE A 110 -3.55 14.20 -4.16
N ARG A 111 -3.34 13.44 -5.24
CA ARG A 111 -3.91 13.74 -6.56
C ARG A 111 -5.42 13.51 -6.65
N GLN A 112 -5.97 12.66 -5.79
CA GLN A 112 -7.41 12.51 -5.61
C GLN A 112 -8.05 13.68 -4.84
N GLY A 113 -7.25 14.60 -4.30
CA GLY A 113 -7.72 15.78 -3.57
C GLY A 113 -8.02 15.51 -2.10
N ALA A 114 -7.18 14.70 -1.44
CA ALA A 114 -7.22 14.55 0.02
C ALA A 114 -7.06 15.89 0.75
N GLU A 115 -7.71 16.04 1.90
CA GLU A 115 -7.55 17.21 2.76
C GLU A 115 -6.14 17.27 3.35
N SER A 116 -5.64 16.11 3.79
CA SER A 116 -4.25 15.93 4.22
C SER A 116 -3.82 14.48 4.01
N VAL A 117 -2.52 14.27 3.81
CA VAL A 117 -1.94 12.93 3.64
C VAL A 117 -0.72 12.80 4.54
N LYS A 118 -0.78 11.83 5.46
CA LYS A 118 0.32 11.46 6.35
C LYS A 118 0.84 10.07 6.05
N CYS A 119 2.16 9.90 6.08
CA CYS A 119 2.85 8.62 5.95
C CYS A 119 3.45 8.25 7.31
N LEU A 120 2.90 7.22 7.97
CA LEU A 120 3.46 6.68 9.20
C LEU A 120 4.52 5.63 8.87
N TYR A 121 5.75 5.86 9.31
CA TYR A 121 6.85 4.93 9.09
C TYR A 121 7.64 4.67 10.37
N ARG A 122 7.78 3.39 10.72
CA ARG A 122 8.39 2.95 11.99
C ARG A 122 9.91 3.11 12.09
N ARG A 123 10.57 3.60 11.04
CA ARG A 123 12.01 3.90 11.04
C ARG A 123 12.23 5.35 10.60
N ASP A 124 13.49 5.75 10.56
CA ASP A 124 13.87 7.07 10.05
C ASP A 124 13.91 7.10 8.50
N ARG A 125 14.13 8.31 7.97
CA ARG A 125 14.24 8.57 6.53
C ARG A 125 15.41 7.82 5.86
N ALA A 126 16.53 7.69 6.57
CA ALA A 126 17.73 7.02 6.04
C ALA A 126 17.50 5.52 5.80
N ASN A 127 16.64 4.90 6.63
CA ASN A 127 16.29 3.48 6.54
C ASN A 127 15.02 3.21 5.72
N MET A 128 14.44 4.20 5.05
CA MET A 128 13.25 4.03 4.22
C MET A 128 13.55 3.16 2.99
N PRO A 129 12.80 2.06 2.75
CA PRO A 129 13.07 1.15 1.64
C PRO A 129 12.58 1.67 0.29
N GLY A 130 11.63 2.61 0.28
CA GLY A 130 11.17 3.26 -0.95
C GLY A 130 12.30 4.06 -1.60
N SER A 131 12.20 4.23 -2.92
CA SER A 131 13.14 5.04 -3.69
C SER A 131 13.25 6.45 -3.11
N GLN A 132 14.46 6.90 -2.77
CA GLN A 132 14.72 8.23 -2.23
C GLN A 132 14.15 9.35 -3.12
N ARG A 133 14.14 9.13 -4.44
CA ARG A 133 13.53 10.06 -5.39
C ARG A 133 12.01 10.12 -5.24
N GLU A 134 11.35 8.97 -5.04
CA GLU A 134 9.90 8.94 -4.86
C GLU A 134 9.48 9.53 -3.50
N VAL A 135 10.30 9.35 -2.46
CA VAL A 135 10.10 10.03 -1.17
C VAL A 135 10.18 11.54 -1.33
N GLN A 136 11.23 12.03 -2.00
CA GLN A 136 11.38 13.46 -2.27
C GLN A 136 10.20 14.04 -3.07
N ASN A 137 9.78 13.34 -4.13
CA ASN A 137 8.61 13.74 -4.92
C ASN A 137 7.33 13.80 -4.07
N ALA A 138 7.14 12.83 -3.15
CA ALA A 138 5.99 12.82 -2.26
C ALA A 138 6.00 14.00 -1.29
N GLU A 139 7.17 14.35 -0.73
CA GLU A 139 7.34 15.55 0.12
C GLU A 139 7.01 16.83 -0.66
N GLU A 140 7.49 16.95 -1.91
CA GLU A 140 7.21 18.10 -2.78
C GLU A 140 5.74 18.22 -3.18
N GLU A 141 5.03 17.09 -3.30
CA GLU A 141 3.58 17.05 -3.52
C GLU A 141 2.77 17.35 -2.24
N GLY A 142 3.42 17.54 -1.08
CA GLY A 142 2.78 17.95 0.17
C GLY A 142 2.49 16.83 1.16
N VAL A 143 3.05 15.63 0.97
CA VAL A 143 2.92 14.52 1.92
C VAL A 143 3.68 14.83 3.20
N GLN A 144 3.04 14.62 4.35
CA GLN A 144 3.66 14.75 5.66
C GLN A 144 4.16 13.40 6.14
N PHE A 145 5.47 13.30 6.41
CA PHE A 145 6.06 12.06 6.92
C PHE A 145 6.20 12.10 8.45
N GLU A 146 5.59 11.13 9.11
CA GLU A 146 5.71 10.89 10.54
C GLU A 146 6.71 9.74 10.74
N TRP A 147 7.98 10.10 10.89
CA TRP A 147 9.07 9.16 11.10
C TRP A 147 9.04 8.56 12.50
N LEU A 148 9.60 7.36 12.64
CA LEU A 148 9.68 6.65 13.92
C LEU A 148 8.30 6.55 14.59
N THR A 149 7.27 6.19 13.82
CA THR A 149 5.91 5.99 14.32
C THR A 149 5.35 4.64 13.89
N ALA A 150 4.53 4.02 14.73
CA ALA A 150 3.76 2.84 14.33
C ALA A 150 2.34 2.89 14.90
N PRO A 151 1.36 2.32 14.18
CA PRO A 151 0.01 2.15 14.71
C PRO A 151 0.01 1.08 15.81
N VAL A 152 -0.73 1.32 16.88
CA VAL A 152 -1.04 0.34 17.94
C VAL A 152 -2.53 0.01 18.02
N GLY A 153 -3.37 0.78 17.32
CA GLY A 153 -4.81 0.56 17.21
C GLY A 153 -5.48 1.66 16.41
N PHE A 154 -6.81 1.61 16.37
CA PHE A 154 -7.67 2.52 15.63
C PHE A 154 -8.90 2.86 16.48
N LYS A 155 -9.47 4.05 16.23
CA LYS A 155 -10.67 4.54 16.93
C LYS A 155 -11.78 4.85 15.92
N GLY A 156 -13.02 4.61 16.35
CA GLY A 156 -14.23 4.82 15.54
C GLY A 156 -14.55 3.66 14.59
N ASP A 157 -15.80 3.62 14.13
CA ASP A 157 -16.25 2.84 12.99
C ASP A 157 -17.43 3.60 12.31
N PRO A 158 -17.20 4.30 11.18
CA PRO A 158 -15.94 4.40 10.42
C PRO A 158 -14.78 5.00 11.22
N VAL A 159 -13.56 4.63 10.84
CA VAL A 159 -12.34 5.12 11.49
C VAL A 159 -12.30 6.65 11.51
N ASN A 160 -11.94 7.21 12.66
CA ASN A 160 -11.75 8.65 12.84
C ASN A 160 -10.36 9.02 13.35
N ALA A 161 -9.60 8.04 13.88
CA ALA A 161 -8.21 8.23 14.27
C ALA A 161 -7.41 6.91 14.27
N VAL A 162 -6.11 7.03 14.01
CA VAL A 162 -5.10 5.99 14.27
C VAL A 162 -4.48 6.27 15.62
N VAL A 163 -4.41 5.26 16.50
CA VAL A 163 -3.65 5.35 17.74
C VAL A 163 -2.19 5.05 17.39
N VAL A 164 -1.35 6.07 17.47
CA VAL A 164 0.05 6.05 17.04
C VAL A 164 0.96 6.06 18.26
N GLN A 165 2.02 5.27 18.20
CA GLN A 165 3.07 5.23 19.20
C GLN A 165 4.40 5.67 18.58
N LYS A 166 5.18 6.50 19.30
CA LYS A 166 6.52 6.90 18.86
C LYS A 166 7.54 5.82 19.16
N MET A 167 8.51 5.76 18.27
CA MET A 167 9.60 4.80 18.27
C MET A 167 10.93 5.54 18.39
N ARG A 168 11.98 4.79 18.73
CA ARG A 168 13.38 5.16 18.53
C ARG A 168 14.10 4.01 17.85
N LEU A 169 15.21 4.30 17.20
CA LEU A 169 16.09 3.23 16.71
C LEU A 169 16.96 2.75 17.87
N GLY A 170 16.91 1.45 18.14
CA GLY A 170 17.81 0.79 19.08
C GLY A 170 19.25 0.71 18.57
N VAL A 171 20.09 -0.01 19.31
CA VAL A 171 21.48 -0.26 18.92
C VAL A 171 21.51 -1.11 17.64
N PRO A 172 22.42 -0.84 16.68
CA PRO A 172 22.61 -1.71 15.53
C PRO A 172 22.94 -3.14 15.96
N ASP A 173 22.30 -4.13 15.32
CA ASP A 173 22.66 -5.53 15.49
C ASP A 173 24.00 -5.86 14.77
N ALA A 174 24.42 -7.13 14.82
CA ALA A 174 25.65 -7.59 14.16
C ALA A 174 25.67 -7.38 12.63
N THR A 175 24.52 -7.13 12.00
CA THR A 175 24.39 -6.80 10.57
C THR A 175 24.38 -5.29 10.30
N GLY A 176 24.47 -4.46 11.36
CA GLY A 176 24.34 -3.01 11.31
C GLY A 176 22.88 -2.54 11.28
N ARG A 177 21.90 -3.44 11.41
CA ARG A 177 20.49 -3.10 11.32
C ARG A 177 19.96 -2.65 12.68
N GLN A 178 19.33 -1.48 12.71
CA GLN A 178 18.66 -0.99 13.91
C GLN A 178 17.20 -1.48 13.96
N SER A 179 16.80 -1.98 15.13
CA SER A 179 15.41 -2.35 15.41
C SER A 179 14.65 -1.16 16.00
N PRO A 180 13.41 -0.89 15.56
CA PRO A 180 12.54 0.07 16.22
C PRO A 180 12.20 -0.40 17.64
N GLU A 181 12.36 0.49 18.62
CA GLU A 181 11.97 0.31 20.01
C GLU A 181 10.87 1.32 20.37
N VAL A 182 9.89 0.87 21.14
CA VAL A 182 8.80 1.71 21.63
C VAL A 182 9.31 2.75 22.62
N ILE A 183 8.81 3.98 22.50
CA ILE A 183 8.92 5.00 23.55
C ILE A 183 7.64 4.93 24.39
N GLU A 184 7.75 4.44 25.63
CA GLU A 184 6.59 4.32 26.53
C GLU A 184 5.94 5.68 26.81
N GLY A 185 4.61 5.71 26.85
CA GLY A 185 3.82 6.92 27.14
C GLY A 185 3.83 7.97 26.01
N SER A 186 4.28 7.60 24.81
CA SER A 186 4.34 8.51 23.65
C SER A 186 3.11 8.46 22.74
N ASP A 187 2.07 7.74 23.17
CA ASP A 187 0.90 7.44 22.38
C ASP A 187 0.07 8.71 22.12
N TYR A 188 -0.44 8.85 20.90
CA TYR A 188 -1.34 9.93 20.53
C TYR A 188 -2.33 9.49 19.44
N ASP A 189 -3.41 10.25 19.29
CA ASP A 189 -4.42 10.00 18.25
C ASP A 189 -4.10 10.87 17.03
N GLU A 190 -3.83 10.22 15.90
CA GLU A 190 -3.68 10.87 14.60
C GLU A 190 -5.03 10.82 13.86
N PRO A 191 -5.69 11.97 13.59
CA PRO A 191 -6.98 11.99 12.90
C PRO A 191 -6.89 11.37 11.49
N ALA A 192 -7.80 10.45 11.18
CA ALA A 192 -7.83 9.77 9.89
C ALA A 192 -9.24 9.28 9.55
N GLU A 193 -9.65 9.48 8.30
CA GLU A 193 -10.94 9.00 7.75
C GLU A 193 -10.73 7.92 6.68
N LEU A 194 -9.49 7.80 6.17
CA LEU A 194 -9.05 6.74 5.30
C LEU A 194 -7.65 6.29 5.73
N VAL A 195 -7.52 5.03 6.11
CA VAL A 195 -6.24 4.41 6.47
C VAL A 195 -5.86 3.37 5.43
N ILE A 196 -4.67 3.48 4.86
CA ILE A 196 -4.19 2.59 3.80
C ILE A 196 -3.02 1.74 4.32
N LYS A 197 -3.19 0.42 4.35
CA LYS A 197 -2.17 -0.56 4.78
C LYS A 197 -1.23 -0.90 3.62
N ALA A 198 0.02 -0.45 3.68
CA ALA A 198 1.06 -0.68 2.67
C ALA A 198 2.27 -1.44 3.26
N LEU A 199 2.03 -2.70 3.69
CA LEU A 199 2.93 -3.51 4.55
C LEU A 199 3.43 -4.81 3.92
#